data_AF-A0A9Q3HIB6-F1
#
_entry.id   AF-A0A9Q3HIB6-F1
#
_cell.length_a   1.000
_cell.length_b   1.000
_cell.length_c   1.000
_cell.angle_alpha   90.00
_cell.angle_beta   90.00
_cell.angle_gamma   90.00
#
_symmetry.space_group_name_H-M   'P 1'
#
loop_
_entity.id
_entity.type
_entity.pdbx_description
1 polymer ?
#
loop_
_entity_poly.entity_id
_entity_poly.type
_entity_poly.pdbx_seq_one_letter_code
_entity_poly.pdbx_strand_id
1 'polypeptide(L)'
;MMNTIFPKELSEGLLIIYIDHIIAFSETWESHLTRLERVPQKIVPVNMKISLKKCHFGYSELKALQHVVSGLNLGINKNKVAEILLKPIPQTKEEMQAFLGSAIYYRKHIKNFARISKSLYKICDQQTVYEMTEQRVKAYEELKNALTNAPFIPMPDWKLPFKL
;
A
#
# COMPACT_ATOMS: atom_id res chain seq x y z
N MET A 1 14.04 11.87 8.80
CA MET A 1 14.69 11.38 10.04
C MET A 1 15.02 9.89 9.94
N MET A 2 14.04 8.97 9.82
CA MET A 2 14.37 7.53 9.68
C MET A 2 15.12 7.15 8.41
N ASN A 3 14.84 7.79 7.26
CA ASN A 3 15.61 7.55 6.02
C ASN A 3 17.10 7.92 6.13
N THR A 4 17.45 8.81 7.06
CA THR A 4 18.83 9.23 7.34
C THR A 4 19.56 8.23 8.25
N ILE A 5 18.81 7.48 9.06
CA ILE A 5 19.33 6.47 10.00
C ILE A 5 19.57 5.13 9.29
N PHE A 6 18.72 4.80 8.31
CA PHE A 6 18.73 3.54 7.57
C PHE A 6 19.02 3.68 6.05
N PRO A 7 19.96 4.51 5.60
CA PRO A 7 20.13 4.78 4.17
C PRO A 7 20.53 3.51 3.41
N LYS A 8 21.41 2.69 3.98
CA LYS A 8 21.91 1.45 3.37
C LYS A 8 20.81 0.38 3.34
N GLU A 9 20.14 0.17 4.46
CA GLU A 9 19.09 -0.84 4.61
C GLU A 9 17.87 -0.54 3.72
N LEU A 10 17.56 0.74 3.49
CA LEU A 10 16.54 1.15 2.52
C LEU A 10 17.01 0.94 1.07
N SER A 11 18.25 1.31 0.75
CA SER A 11 18.81 1.13 -0.61
C SER A 11 18.95 -0.34 -1.01
N GLU A 12 19.24 -1.22 -0.06
CA GLU A 12 19.36 -2.67 -0.25
C GLU A 12 18.01 -3.39 -0.15
N GLY A 13 16.90 -2.66 0.09
CA GLY A 13 15.56 -3.24 0.22
C GLY A 13 15.40 -4.19 1.41
N LEU A 14 16.20 -4.01 2.47
CA LEU A 14 16.17 -4.88 3.65
C LEU A 14 15.05 -4.53 4.63
N LEU A 15 14.65 -3.26 4.65
CA LEU A 15 13.62 -2.70 5.52
C LEU A 15 12.64 -1.86 4.71
N ILE A 16 11.39 -1.86 5.13
CA ILE A 16 10.41 -0.83 4.76
C ILE A 16 10.17 0.03 5.98
N ILE A 17 10.28 1.33 5.82
CA ILE A 17 10.03 2.29 6.89
C ILE A 17 8.89 3.20 6.47
N TYR A 18 7.90 3.33 7.35
CA TYR A 18 6.80 4.25 7.18
C TYR A 18 6.51 4.96 8.49
N ILE A 19 6.79 6.26 8.52
CA ILE A 19 6.66 7.13 9.70
C ILE A 19 7.42 6.55 10.90
N ASP A 20 6.75 5.80 11.77
CA ASP A 20 7.25 5.20 13.01
C ASP A 20 7.33 3.66 12.94
N HIS A 21 6.85 3.06 11.86
CA HIS A 21 6.88 1.63 11.64
C HIS A 21 8.12 1.20 10.86
N ILE A 22 8.88 0.26 11.42
CA ILE A 22 9.98 -0.44 10.75
C ILE A 22 9.51 -1.87 10.49
N ILE A 23 9.52 -2.27 9.22
CA ILE A 23 9.11 -3.61 8.78
C ILE A 23 10.34 -4.30 8.18
N ALA A 24 10.78 -5.36 8.83
CA ALA A 24 11.79 -6.27 8.32
C ALA A 24 11.12 -7.48 7.68
N PHE A 25 11.62 -7.92 6.54
CA PHE A 25 11.12 -9.08 5.80
C PHE A 25 12.31 -9.76 5.12
N SER A 26 12.22 -11.05 4.83
CA SER A 26 13.28 -11.86 4.21
C SER A 26 12.72 -13.17 3.67
N GLU A 27 13.51 -13.87 2.86
CA GLU A 27 13.14 -15.19 2.31
C GLU A 27 13.41 -16.33 3.31
N THR A 28 14.52 -16.23 4.05
CA THR A 28 14.93 -17.22 5.06
C THR A 28 14.92 -16.63 6.47
N TRP A 29 14.81 -17.51 7.47
CA TRP A 29 14.84 -17.14 8.88
C TRP A 29 16.20 -16.60 9.30
N GLU A 30 17.28 -17.18 8.80
CA GLU A 30 18.65 -16.76 9.08
C GLU A 30 18.89 -15.34 8.57
N SER A 31 18.48 -15.05 7.32
CA SER A 31 18.55 -13.69 6.81
C SER A 31 17.63 -12.74 7.58
N HIS A 32 16.51 -13.24 8.12
CA HIS A 32 15.60 -12.41 8.93
C HIS A 32 16.29 -11.93 10.19
N LEU A 33 16.93 -12.83 10.93
CA LEU A 33 17.64 -12.52 12.17
C LEU A 33 18.79 -11.54 11.91
N THR A 34 19.59 -11.77 10.87
CA THR A 34 20.67 -10.83 10.51
C THR A 34 20.13 -9.43 10.17
N ARG A 35 18.97 -9.32 9.51
CA ARG A 35 18.34 -8.02 9.24
C ARG A 35 17.81 -7.38 10.52
N LEU A 36 17.18 -8.18 11.39
CA LEU A 36 16.62 -7.72 12.66
C LEU A 36 17.68 -7.13 13.58
N GLU A 37 18.85 -7.75 13.66
CA GLU A 37 19.98 -7.29 14.47
C GLU A 37 20.51 -5.91 14.03
N ARG A 38 20.39 -5.56 12.74
CA ARG A 38 20.81 -4.23 12.25
C ARG A 38 19.94 -3.10 12.79
N VAL A 39 18.67 -3.37 13.12
CA VAL A 39 17.75 -2.34 13.62
C VAL A 39 18.24 -1.71 14.94
N PRO A 40 18.44 -2.47 16.04
CA PRO A 40 18.95 -1.91 17.30
C PRO A 40 20.32 -1.25 17.13
N GLN A 41 21.21 -1.81 16.30
CA GLN A 41 22.54 -1.25 16.03
C GLN A 41 22.49 0.17 15.45
N LYS A 42 21.44 0.51 14.68
CA LYS A 42 21.27 1.85 14.10
C LYS A 42 20.53 2.83 15.01
N ILE A 43 19.56 2.36 15.79
CA ILE A 43 18.70 3.26 16.60
C ILE A 43 19.31 3.60 17.97
N VAL A 44 20.10 2.70 18.57
CA VAL A 44 20.69 2.92 19.90
C VAL A 44 21.66 4.11 19.88
N PRO A 45 22.58 4.25 18.90
CA PRO A 45 23.50 5.38 18.84
C PRO A 45 22.82 6.75 18.68
N VAL A 46 21.62 6.78 18.08
CA VAL A 46 20.84 8.01 17.88
C VAL A 46 19.80 8.25 18.98
N ASN A 47 19.89 7.51 20.08
CA ASN A 47 19.00 7.60 21.25
C ASN A 47 17.50 7.45 20.91
N MET A 48 17.19 6.66 19.87
CA MET A 48 15.82 6.34 19.50
C MET A 48 15.35 5.08 20.25
N LYS A 49 14.13 5.12 20.79
CA LYS A 49 13.59 4.04 21.63
C LYS A 49 12.50 3.26 20.88
N ILE A 50 12.56 1.93 20.98
CA ILE A 50 11.51 1.04 20.49
C ILE A 50 10.66 0.55 21.67
N SER A 51 9.33 0.57 21.49
CA SER A 51 8.40 -0.05 22.43
C SER A 51 8.28 -1.54 22.14
N LEU A 52 8.99 -2.39 22.90
CA LEU A 52 8.96 -3.85 22.73
C LEU A 52 7.54 -4.43 22.81
N LYS A 53 6.65 -3.83 23.63
CA LYS A 53 5.24 -4.25 23.74
C LYS A 53 4.45 -4.11 22.43
N LYS A 54 4.89 -3.24 21.52
CA LYS A 54 4.27 -3.02 20.20
C LYS A 54 5.01 -3.75 19.08
N CYS A 55 6.11 -4.44 19.38
CA CYS A 55 6.87 -5.19 18.41
C CYS A 55 6.26 -6.58 18.20
N HIS A 56 6.29 -7.01 16.94
CA HIS A 56 5.73 -8.27 16.48
C HIS A 56 6.82 -8.96 15.66
N PHE A 57 7.20 -10.19 16.03
CA PHE A 57 8.34 -10.90 15.45
C PHE A 57 7.93 -12.29 14.93
N GLY A 58 8.61 -12.78 13.89
CA GLY A 58 8.53 -14.18 13.47
C GLY A 58 7.26 -14.59 12.73
N TYR A 59 6.57 -13.65 12.09
CA TYR A 59 5.38 -13.94 11.29
C TYR A 59 5.73 -14.35 9.87
N SER A 60 5.03 -15.35 9.33
CA SER A 60 5.09 -15.72 7.91
C SER A 60 4.34 -14.71 7.01
N GLU A 61 3.35 -14.02 7.57
CA GLU A 61 2.60 -12.92 6.94
C GLU A 61 2.37 -11.82 7.99
N LEU A 62 2.65 -10.57 7.62
CA LEU A 62 2.40 -9.40 8.46
C LEU A 62 1.39 -8.45 7.79
N LYS A 63 0.29 -8.15 8.48
CA LYS A 63 -0.63 -7.08 8.08
C LYS A 63 -0.14 -5.76 8.66
N ALA A 64 0.50 -4.94 7.85
CA ALA A 64 1.03 -3.64 8.27
C ALA A 64 0.67 -2.55 7.27
N LEU A 65 0.32 -1.36 7.78
CA LEU A 65 0.06 -0.17 6.97
C LEU A 65 -0.97 -0.39 5.85
N GLN A 66 -2.07 -1.11 6.11
CA GLN A 66 -3.08 -1.44 5.09
C GLN A 66 -2.62 -2.39 3.96
N HIS A 67 -1.37 -2.88 4.04
CA HIS A 67 -0.82 -3.89 3.17
C HIS A 67 -0.65 -5.22 3.91
N VAL A 68 -0.56 -6.29 3.12
CA VAL A 68 -0.15 -7.62 3.57
C VAL A 68 1.28 -7.83 3.08
N VAL A 69 2.23 -7.98 3.98
CA VAL A 69 3.62 -8.34 3.64
C VAL A 69 3.77 -9.84 3.85
N SER A 70 4.04 -10.58 2.78
CA SER A 70 4.31 -12.03 2.84
C SER A 70 5.58 -12.32 2.05
N GLY A 71 6.67 -12.63 2.77
CA GLY A 71 8.00 -12.72 2.16
C GLY A 71 8.39 -11.41 1.45
N LEU A 72 8.67 -11.49 0.15
CA LEU A 72 8.96 -10.34 -0.73
C LEU A 72 7.72 -9.74 -1.42
N ASN A 73 6.52 -10.20 -1.11
CA ASN A 73 5.30 -9.76 -1.79
C ASN A 73 4.55 -8.72 -0.96
N LEU A 74 4.13 -7.64 -1.62
CA LEU A 74 3.23 -6.65 -1.05
C LEU A 74 1.82 -6.87 -1.62
N GLY A 75 0.92 -7.33 -0.77
CA GLY A 75 -0.48 -7.49 -1.04
C GLY A 75 -1.31 -6.33 -0.50
N ILE A 76 -2.55 -6.27 -0.96
CA ILE A 76 -3.56 -5.41 -0.36
C ILE A 76 -4.26 -6.16 0.78
N ASN A 77 -4.57 -5.48 1.87
CA ASN A 77 -5.44 -6.04 2.90
C ASN A 77 -6.88 -6.20 2.37
N LYS A 78 -7.25 -7.44 2.05
CA LYS A 78 -8.57 -7.80 1.50
C LYS A 78 -9.74 -7.39 2.39
N ASN A 79 -9.56 -7.28 3.72
CA ASN A 79 -10.64 -6.86 4.62
C ASN A 79 -11.02 -5.38 4.40
N LYS A 80 -10.02 -4.52 4.15
CA LYS A 80 -10.28 -3.11 3.83
C LYS A 80 -10.84 -2.90 2.42
N VAL A 81 -10.43 -3.75 1.48
CA VAL A 81 -11.06 -3.77 0.16
C VAL A 81 -12.53 -4.18 0.30
N ALA A 82 -12.84 -5.20 1.09
CA ALA A 82 -14.22 -5.64 1.33
C ALA A 82 -15.11 -4.50 1.86
N GLU A 83 -14.62 -3.65 2.77
CA GLU A 83 -15.35 -2.47 3.24
C GLU A 83 -15.65 -1.46 2.11
N ILE A 84 -14.73 -1.29 1.16
CA ILE A 84 -14.97 -0.46 -0.03
C ILE A 84 -15.98 -1.13 -0.96
N LEU A 85 -15.94 -2.47 -1.08
CA LEU A 85 -16.82 -3.25 -1.96
C LEU A 85 -18.27 -3.29 -1.49
N LEU A 86 -18.50 -3.25 -0.18
CA LEU A 86 -19.83 -3.26 0.43
C LEU A 86 -20.57 -1.93 0.30
N LYS A 87 -19.88 -0.85 -0.07
CA LYS A 87 -20.52 0.46 -0.24
C LYS A 87 -21.38 0.47 -1.51
N PRO A 88 -22.60 1.05 -1.43
CA PRO A 88 -23.42 1.28 -2.62
C PRO A 88 -22.70 2.23 -3.58
N ILE A 89 -23.18 2.30 -4.81
CA ILE A 89 -22.71 3.31 -5.77
C ILE A 89 -22.93 4.69 -5.13
N PRO A 90 -21.90 5.55 -5.07
CA PRO A 90 -22.03 6.91 -4.57
C PRO A 90 -23.22 7.62 -5.23
N GLN A 91 -23.95 8.41 -4.45
CA GLN A 91 -25.06 9.23 -4.93
C GLN A 91 -24.75 10.72 -4.89
N THR A 92 -23.62 11.09 -4.26
CA THR A 92 -23.19 12.48 -4.13
C THR A 92 -21.74 12.67 -4.59
N LYS A 93 -21.34 13.93 -4.82
CA LYS A 93 -19.95 14.28 -5.17
C LYS A 93 -19.01 13.91 -4.03
N GLU A 94 -19.43 14.16 -2.79
CA GLU A 94 -18.68 13.92 -1.57
C GLU A 94 -18.42 12.42 -1.38
N GLU A 95 -19.43 11.58 -1.61
CA GLU A 95 -19.28 10.13 -1.56
C GLU A 95 -18.36 9.61 -2.66
N MET A 96 -18.45 10.16 -3.88
CA MET A 96 -17.55 9.79 -4.97
C MET A 96 -16.10 10.20 -4.68
N GLN A 97 -15.89 11.39 -4.11
CA GLN A 97 -14.57 11.85 -3.69
C GLN A 97 -14.00 10.95 -2.58
N ALA A 98 -14.81 10.56 -1.59
CA ALA A 98 -14.39 9.65 -0.53
C ALA A 98 -14.01 8.26 -1.08
N PHE A 99 -14.79 7.75 -2.04
CA PHE A 99 -14.48 6.51 -2.74
C PHE A 99 -13.15 6.62 -3.52
N LEU A 100 -12.99 7.64 -4.37
CA LEU A 100 -11.78 7.86 -5.15
C LEU A 100 -10.55 8.09 -4.26
N GLY A 101 -10.72 8.80 -3.15
CA GLY A 101 -9.69 9.00 -2.13
C GLY A 101 -9.27 7.71 -1.41
N SER A 102 -10.18 6.73 -1.33
CA SER A 102 -9.84 5.39 -0.82
C SER A 102 -9.17 4.54 -1.91
N ALA A 103 -9.67 4.59 -3.15
CA ALA A 103 -9.17 3.80 -4.27
C ALA A 103 -7.76 4.24 -4.72
N ILE A 104 -7.42 5.53 -4.60
CA ILE A 104 -6.10 6.07 -4.99
C ILE A 104 -4.96 5.43 -4.20
N TYR A 105 -5.21 4.98 -2.97
CA TYR A 105 -4.22 4.29 -2.14
C TYR A 105 -3.76 2.99 -2.81
N TYR A 106 -4.68 2.29 -3.47
CA TYR A 106 -4.45 1.02 -4.14
C TYR A 106 -4.09 1.15 -5.62
N ARG A 107 -3.94 2.39 -6.15
CA ARG A 107 -3.72 2.66 -7.58
C ARG A 107 -2.56 1.87 -8.20
N LYS A 108 -1.51 1.56 -7.41
CA LYS A 108 -0.34 0.79 -7.88
C LYS A 108 -0.70 -0.64 -8.31
N HIS A 109 -1.75 -1.21 -7.72
CA HIS A 109 -2.23 -2.56 -8.04
C HIS A 109 -3.28 -2.57 -9.16
N ILE A 110 -3.74 -1.40 -9.60
CA ILE A 110 -4.80 -1.24 -10.59
C ILE A 110 -4.20 -0.79 -11.91
N LYS A 111 -4.15 -1.69 -12.89
CA LYS A 111 -3.71 -1.36 -14.25
C LYS A 111 -4.63 -0.28 -14.83
N ASN A 112 -4.03 0.75 -15.43
CA ASN A 112 -4.75 1.86 -16.07
C ASN A 112 -5.68 2.65 -15.13
N PHE A 113 -5.39 2.71 -13.81
CA PHE A 113 -6.20 3.44 -12.84
C PHE A 113 -6.64 4.82 -13.34
N ALA A 114 -5.69 5.63 -13.83
CA ALA A 114 -5.96 6.99 -14.30
C ALA A 114 -6.95 7.04 -15.48
N ARG A 115 -6.95 6.04 -16.36
CA ARG A 115 -7.88 5.95 -17.49
C ARG A 115 -9.29 5.64 -17.00
N ILE A 116 -9.40 4.68 -16.08
CA ILE A 116 -10.69 4.21 -15.52
C ILE A 116 -11.31 5.32 -14.66
N SER A 117 -10.52 5.92 -13.77
CA SER A 117 -11.00 6.93 -12.83
C SER A 117 -11.24 8.31 -13.46
N LYS A 118 -10.82 8.55 -14.71
CA LYS A 118 -10.91 9.87 -15.37
C LYS A 118 -12.33 10.43 -15.38
N SER A 119 -13.30 9.62 -15.80
CA SER A 119 -14.70 10.05 -15.86
C SER A 119 -15.28 10.29 -14.47
N LEU A 120 -14.83 9.54 -13.47
CA LEU A 120 -15.26 9.66 -12.07
C LEU A 120 -14.70 10.93 -11.42
N TYR A 121 -13.42 11.25 -11.62
CA TYR A 121 -12.85 12.52 -11.15
C TYR A 121 -13.56 13.73 -11.76
N LYS A 122 -13.94 13.68 -13.05
CA LYS A 122 -14.65 14.77 -13.71
C LYS A 122 -16.01 15.08 -13.07
N ILE A 123 -16.69 14.10 -12.46
CA ILE A 123 -18.00 14.34 -11.82
C ILE A 123 -17.86 15.03 -10.46
N CYS A 124 -16.67 14.91 -9.86
CA CYS A 124 -16.34 15.55 -8.60
C CYS A 124 -16.00 17.04 -8.75
N ASP A 125 -15.84 17.54 -9.98
CA ASP A 125 -15.60 18.96 -10.24
C ASP A 125 -16.81 19.80 -9.83
N GLN A 126 -16.57 20.98 -9.24
CA GLN A 126 -17.64 21.87 -8.77
C GLN A 126 -18.60 22.28 -9.89
N GLN A 127 -18.08 22.48 -11.10
CA GLN A 127 -18.84 22.93 -12.28
C GLN A 127 -19.61 21.81 -12.99
N THR A 128 -19.37 20.54 -12.63
CA THR A 128 -20.02 19.39 -13.30
C THR A 128 -21.27 18.97 -12.53
N VAL A 129 -22.40 18.74 -13.21
CA VAL A 129 -23.59 18.15 -12.57
C VAL A 129 -23.29 16.70 -12.20
N TYR A 130 -23.70 16.32 -10.98
CA TYR A 130 -23.55 14.95 -10.54
C TYR A 130 -24.55 14.04 -11.29
N GLU A 131 -24.02 13.12 -12.09
CA GLU A 131 -24.84 12.22 -12.89
C GLU A 131 -24.09 10.90 -13.12
N MET A 132 -24.67 9.77 -12.71
CA MET A 132 -24.10 8.46 -12.97
C MET A 132 -24.59 7.90 -14.32
N THR A 133 -24.07 8.47 -15.41
CA THR A 133 -24.25 7.93 -16.78
C THR A 133 -23.77 6.48 -16.85
N GLU A 134 -24.25 5.70 -17.83
CA GLU A 134 -23.80 4.31 -18.04
C GLU A 134 -22.27 4.17 -18.11
N GLN A 135 -21.59 5.13 -18.75
CA GLN A 135 -20.12 5.13 -18.84
C GLN A 135 -19.46 5.23 -17.46
N ARG A 136 -20.01 6.08 -16.57
CA ARG A 136 -19.50 6.28 -15.21
C ARG A 136 -19.81 5.09 -14.32
N VAL A 137 -20.99 4.47 -14.47
CA VAL A 137 -21.33 3.22 -13.77
C VAL A 137 -20.37 2.11 -14.18
N LYS A 138 -20.11 1.94 -15.50
CA LYS A 138 -19.12 0.97 -15.99
C LYS A 138 -17.72 1.23 -15.43
N ALA A 139 -17.28 2.50 -15.41
CA ALA A 139 -15.99 2.87 -14.84
C ALA A 139 -15.90 2.58 -13.32
N TYR A 140 -16.98 2.82 -12.57
CA TYR A 140 -17.06 2.51 -11.16
C TYR A 140 -16.95 1.00 -10.91
N GLU A 141 -17.70 0.19 -11.64
CA GLU A 141 -17.65 -1.27 -11.54
C GLU A 141 -16.30 -1.85 -12.01
N GLU A 142 -15.69 -1.29 -13.06
CA GLU A 142 -14.34 -1.68 -13.50
C GLU A 142 -13.31 -1.42 -12.40
N LEU A 143 -13.39 -0.26 -11.73
CA LEU A 143 -12.50 0.08 -10.62
C LEU A 143 -12.73 -0.82 -9.40
N LYS A 144 -13.99 -1.10 -9.09
CA LYS A 144 -14.40 -2.02 -8.02
C LYS A 144 -13.88 -3.44 -8.26
N ASN A 145 -14.03 -3.95 -9.47
CA ASN A 145 -13.50 -5.27 -9.86
C ASN A 145 -11.97 -5.33 -9.85
N ALA A 146 -11.31 -4.24 -10.25
CA ALA A 146 -9.85 -4.16 -10.20
C ALA A 146 -9.30 -4.14 -8.77
N LEU A 147 -10.03 -3.53 -7.83
CA LEU A 147 -9.70 -3.58 -6.39
C LEU A 147 -9.85 -5.01 -5.83
N THR A 148 -10.88 -5.75 -6.23
CA THR A 148 -11.11 -7.14 -5.79
C THR A 148 -10.03 -8.11 -6.28
N ASN A 149 -9.63 -7.95 -7.54
CA ASN A 149 -8.70 -8.86 -8.23
C ASN A 149 -7.27 -8.33 -8.26
N ALA A 150 -6.95 -7.34 -7.44
CA ALA A 150 -5.66 -6.70 -7.39
C ALA A 150 -4.55 -7.73 -7.08
N PRO A 151 -3.54 -7.89 -7.94
CA PRO A 151 -2.46 -8.84 -7.71
C PRO A 151 -1.52 -8.36 -6.60
N PHE A 152 -0.79 -9.30 -6.03
CA PHE A 152 0.39 -8.99 -5.23
C PHE A 152 1.43 -8.30 -6.14
N ILE A 153 2.01 -7.22 -5.65
CA ILE A 153 3.13 -6.57 -6.32
C ILE A 153 4.40 -7.14 -5.69
N PRO A 154 5.28 -7.79 -6.48
CA PRO A 154 6.58 -8.20 -5.98
C PRO A 154 7.37 -6.95 -5.61
N MET A 155 8.12 -7.02 -4.51
CA MET A 155 9.07 -5.97 -4.18
C MET A 155 10.08 -5.79 -5.33
N PRO A 156 10.52 -4.54 -5.60
CA PRO A 156 11.51 -4.30 -6.63
C PRO A 156 12.79 -5.07 -6.32
N ASP A 157 13.24 -5.88 -7.29
CA ASP A 157 14.55 -6.51 -7.22
C ASP A 157 15.61 -5.52 -7.71
N TRP A 158 16.34 -4.93 -6.76
CA TRP A 158 17.38 -3.94 -7.03
C TRP A 158 18.61 -4.51 -7.74
N LYS A 159 18.71 -5.83 -7.90
CA LYS A 159 19.77 -6.48 -8.69
C LYS A 159 19.45 -6.53 -10.18
N LEU A 160 18.19 -6.32 -10.57
CA LEU A 160 17.74 -6.37 -11.94
C LEU A 160 17.56 -4.95 -12.51
N PRO A 161 17.78 -4.74 -13.82
CA PRO A 161 17.49 -3.47 -14.45
C PRO A 161 15.97 -3.21 -14.48
N PHE A 162 15.58 -1.98 -14.13
CA PHE A 162 14.19 -1.55 -14.22
C PHE A 162 13.83 -1.20 -15.67
N LYS A 163 12.62 -1.59 -16.09
CA LYS A 163 12.04 -1.21 -17.38
C LYS A 163 10.94 -0.17 -17.16
N LEU A 164 11.03 0.94 -17.88
CA LEU A 164 10.03 2.00 -17.93
C LEU A 164 8.93 1.67 -18.95
#